data_AF-A0A317Z9Y1-F1
#
_entry.id   AF-A0A317Z9Y1-F1
#
_cell.length_a   1.000
_cell.length_b   1.000
_cell.length_c   1.000
_cell.angle_alpha   90.00
_cell.angle_beta   90.00
_cell.angle_gamma   90.00
#
_symmetry.space_group_name_H-M   'P 1'
#
loop_
_entity.id
_entity.type
_entity.pdbx_description
1 polymer ?
#
loop_
_entity_poly.entity_id
_entity_poly.type
_entity_poly.pdbx_seq_one_letter_code
_entity_poly.pdbx_strand_id
1 'polypeptide(L)' 'MALKHYKPITNGRRNMTTLDFAEITKSEPEKSLLQPLPKKAGRNNQ' A
#
# COMPACT_ATOMS: atom_id res chain seq x y z
N MET A 1 13.59 2.45 4.76
CA MET A 1 12.91 2.39 3.45
C MET A 1 13.27 3.61 2.59
N ALA A 2 13.65 3.42 1.32
CA ALA A 2 13.92 4.51 0.37
C ALA A 2 12.69 4.84 -0.49
N LEU A 3 12.70 5.99 -1.18
CA LEU A 3 11.69 6.39 -2.17
C LEU A 3 12.13 5.99 -3.58
N LYS A 4 11.26 5.29 -4.29
CA LYS A 4 11.41 4.96 -5.70
C LYS A 4 10.69 5.99 -6.56
N HIS A 5 11.48 6.77 -7.30
CA HIS A 5 11.00 7.70 -8.31
C HIS A 5 10.82 6.98 -9.66
N TYR A 6 9.64 7.13 -10.28
CA TYR A 6 9.37 6.50 -11.58
C TYR A 6 9.78 7.40 -12.75
N LYS A 7 10.20 6.78 -13.85
CA LYS A 7 10.37 7.50 -15.12
C LYS A 7 9.00 8.03 -15.60
N PRO A 8 8.93 9.27 -16.10
CA PRO A 8 7.69 9.92 -16.53
C PRO A 8 7.23 9.41 -17.91
N ILE A 9 6.93 8.11 -18.03
CA ILE A 9 6.48 7.49 -19.30
C ILE A 9 5.01 7.80 -19.59
N THR A 10 4.22 8.12 -18.54
CA THR A 10 2.82 8.57 -18.66
C THR A 10 2.60 9.81 -17.80
N ASN A 11 1.57 10.61 -18.13
CA ASN A 11 1.27 11.85 -17.42
C ASN A 11 1.06 11.64 -15.92
N GLY A 12 0.38 10.56 -15.53
CA GLY A 12 0.14 10.20 -14.14
C GLY A 12 1.39 9.76 -13.37
N ARG A 13 2.45 9.32 -14.07
CA ARG A 13 3.70 8.88 -13.44
C ARG A 13 4.71 9.99 -13.19
N ARG A 14 4.48 11.23 -13.66
CA ARG A 14 5.50 12.31 -13.60
C ARG A 14 5.98 12.65 -12.20
N ASN A 15 5.07 12.67 -11.23
CA ASN A 15 5.38 12.97 -9.83
C ASN A 15 5.11 11.76 -8.92
N MET A 16 4.91 10.58 -9.51
CA MET A 16 4.60 9.37 -8.74
C MET A 16 5.86 8.86 -8.05
N THR A 17 5.72 8.62 -6.75
CA THR A 17 6.73 7.95 -5.94
C THR A 17 6.11 6.76 -5.22
N THR A 18 6.92 5.75 -4.94
CA THR A 18 6.53 4.62 -4.10
C THR A 18 7.63 4.33 -3.10
N LEU A 19 7.33 3.57 -2.07
CA LEU A 19 8.35 3.05 -1.16
C LEU A 19 9.09 1.89 -1.85
N ASP A 20 10.38 1.77 -1.57
CA ASP A 20 11.25 0.73 -2.14
C ASP A 20 11.07 -0.65 -1.47
N PHE A 21 10.33 -0.71 -0.36
CA PHE A 21 10.02 -1.95 0.38
C PHE A 21 11.22 -2.85 0.74
N ALA A 22 12.45 -2.34 0.69
CA ALA A 22 13.68 -3.13 0.91
C ALA A 22 13.76 -3.83 2.27
N GLU A 23 13.05 -3.32 3.28
CA GLU A 23 12.97 -3.91 4.62
C GLU A 23 11.86 -4.96 4.77
N ILE A 24 10.94 -5.06 3.80
CA ILE A 24 9.86 -6.05 3.82
C ILE A 24 10.42 -7.40 3.39
N THR A 25 10.61 -8.31 4.35
CA THR A 25 11.21 -9.64 4.12
C THR A 25 10.21 -10.69 3.65
N LYS A 26 8.91 -10.49 3.87
CA LYS A 26 7.84 -11.41 3.50
C LYS A 26 6.63 -10.66 2.95
N SER A 27 6.08 -11.14 1.84
CA SER A 27 4.92 -10.56 1.17
C SER A 27 3.58 -11.02 1.73
N GLU A 28 3.53 -12.23 2.32
CA GLU A 28 2.31 -12.84 2.83
C GLU A 28 2.24 -12.79 4.36
N PRO A 29 1.12 -12.31 4.94
CA PRO A 29 0.94 -12.27 6.38
C PRO A 29 0.66 -13.65 6.97
N GLU A 30 0.84 -13.81 8.28
CA GLU A 30 0.51 -15.04 8.98
C GLU A 30 -1.00 -15.19 9.15
N LYS A 31 -1.57 -16.29 8.62
CA LYS A 31 -3.02 -16.51 8.54
C LYS A 31 -3.72 -16.55 9.90
N SER A 32 -3.05 -17.09 10.92
CA SER A 32 -3.56 -17.19 12.31
C SER A 32 -3.77 -15.82 12.96
N LEU A 33 -3.02 -14.80 12.53
CA LEU A 33 -3.04 -13.45 13.09
C LEU A 33 -3.96 -12.48 12.31
N LEU A 34 -4.66 -12.97 11.29
CA LEU A 34 -5.58 -12.17 10.48
C LEU A 34 -6.99 -12.16 11.07
N GLN A 35 -7.67 -11.02 10.91
CA GLN A 35 -9.10 -10.87 11.17
C GLN A 35 -9.79 -10.13 10.02
N PRO A 36 -11.09 -10.38 9.77
CA PRO A 36 -11.83 -9.63 8.75
C PRO A 36 -11.95 -8.16 9.15
N LEU A 37 -11.63 -7.26 8.21
CA LEU A 37 -11.78 -5.80 8.38
C LEU A 37 -12.90 -5.28 7.47
N PRO A 38 -14.16 -5.20 7.96
CA PRO A 38 -15.28 -4.71 7.16
C PRO A 38 -15.13 -3.21 6.87
N LYS A 39 -15.32 -2.82 5.60
CA LYS A 39 -15.27 -1.40 5.18
C LYS A 39 -16.56 -0.69 5.59
N LYS A 40 -16.44 0.35 6.40
CA LYS A 40 -17.58 1.18 6.85
C LYS A 40 -18.02 2.25 5.83
N ALA A 41 -17.22 2.49 4.78
CA ALA A 41 -17.50 3.46 3.71
C ALA A 41 -17.97 4.85 4.21
N GLY A 42 -17.43 5.32 5.34
CA GLY A 42 -17.77 6.61 5.93
C GLY A 42 -19.09 6.66 6.71
N ARG A 43 -19.78 5.53 6.90
CA ARG A 43 -21.04 5.46 7.66
C ARG A 43 -20.81 5.03 9.11
N ASN A 44 -21.60 5.59 10.01
CA ASN A 44 -21.68 5.17 11.41
C ASN A 44 -22.90 4.24 11.62
N ASN A 45 -23.23 3.95 12.87
CA ASN A 45 -24.28 3.04 13.32
C ASN A 45 -25.60 3.76 13.71
N GLN A 46 -25.85 4.95 13.16
CA GLN A 46 -27.04 5.76 13.44
C GLN A 46 -28.21 5.39 12.54
#